data_AF-A0A955VY24-F1
#
_entry.id   AF-A0A955VY24-F1
#
_cell.length_a   1.000
_cell.length_b   1.000
_cell.length_c   1.000
_cell.angle_alpha   90.00
_cell.angle_beta   90.00
_cell.angle_gamma   90.00
#
_symmetry.space_group_name_H-M   'P 1'
#
loop_
_entity.id
_entity.type
_entity.pdbx_description
1 polymer ?
#
loop_
_entity_poly.entity_id
_entity_poly.type
_entity_poly.pdbx_seq_one_letter_code
_entity_poly.pdbx_strand_id
1 'polypeptide(L)' 'GQVHHPPYGVHAARVERLTSSILQAAGLPGDGPPALAHFSPGVEVEIFPLRPVG' A
#
# COMPACT_ATOMS: atom_id res chain seq x y z
N GLY A 1 16.23 -1.84 -14.25
CA GLY A 1 15.77 -3.24 -14.27
C GLY A 1 14.33 -3.26 -14.73
N GLN A 2 13.83 -4.40 -15.20
CA GLN A 2 12.42 -4.58 -15.53
C GLN A 2 11.84 -5.57 -14.53
N VAL A 3 10.62 -5.30 -14.06
CA VAL A 3 9.85 -6.20 -13.20
C VAL A 3 8.48 -6.35 -13.83
N HIS A 4 8.08 -7.59 -14.09
CA HIS A 4 6.72 -7.90 -14.53
C HIS A 4 5.97 -8.58 -13.40
N HIS A 5 4.71 -8.19 -13.23
CA HIS A 5 3.80 -8.82 -12.29
C HIS A 5 2.35 -8.61 -12.76
N PRO A 6 1.43 -9.54 -12.44
CA PRO A 6 0.00 -9.28 -12.62
C PRO A 6 -0.43 -8.12 -11.71
N PRO A 7 -1.55 -7.41 -12.00
CA PRO A 7 -2.05 -6.37 -11.10
C PRO A 7 -2.23 -6.88 -9.68
N TYR A 8 -1.98 -6.00 -8.70
CA TYR A 8 -2.21 -6.33 -7.29
C TYR A 8 -3.69 -6.55 -7.03
N GLY A 9 -4.04 -7.76 -6.60
CA GLY A 9 -5.39 -8.07 -6.12
C GLY A 9 -5.73 -7.23 -4.89
N VAL A 10 -6.95 -6.72 -4.83
CA VAL A 10 -7.46 -5.94 -3.69
C VAL A 10 -8.31 -6.86 -2.83
N HIS A 11 -7.92 -7.03 -1.57
CA HIS A 11 -8.61 -7.89 -0.61
C HIS A 11 -9.06 -7.06 0.59
N ALA A 12 -10.28 -7.28 1.06
CA ALA A 12 -10.78 -6.60 2.25
C ALA A 12 -9.93 -6.98 3.48
N ALA A 13 -9.66 -5.99 4.33
CA ALA A 13 -8.93 -6.13 5.57
C ALA A 13 -9.80 -5.71 6.75
N ARG A 14 -9.54 -6.31 7.92
CA ARG A 14 -10.05 -5.83 9.20
C ARG A 14 -8.96 -5.02 9.88
N VAL A 15 -9.28 -3.77 10.24
CA VAL A 15 -8.35 -2.90 10.97
C VAL A 15 -8.50 -3.17 12.46
N GLU A 16 -7.47 -3.76 13.07
CA GLU A 16 -7.43 -3.97 14.53
C GLU A 16 -6.98 -2.72 15.29
N ARG A 17 -6.08 -1.92 14.68
CA ARG A 17 -5.60 -0.66 15.26
C ARG A 17 -5.16 0.29 14.15
N LEU A 18 -5.56 1.55 14.27
CA LEU A 18 -5.08 2.67 13.45
C LEU A 18 -4.55 3.76 14.39
N THR A 19 -3.39 4.32 14.07
CA THR A 19 -2.82 5.45 14.82
C THR A 19 -2.34 6.47 13.80
N SER A 20 -2.94 7.66 13.84
CA SER A 20 -2.69 8.77 12.95
C SER A 20 -2.43 10.02 13.78
N SER A 21 -1.37 10.77 13.45
CA SER A 21 -0.99 11.99 14.16
C SER A 21 -1.08 13.25 13.30
N ILE A 22 -1.27 13.13 11.99
CA ILE A 22 -1.28 14.28 11.07
C ILE A 22 -2.46 15.21 11.35
N LEU A 23 -3.68 14.67 11.49
CA LEU A 23 -4.87 15.48 11.77
C LEU A 23 -4.78 16.14 13.14
N GLN A 24 -4.30 15.38 14.13
CA GLN A 24 -4.04 15.88 15.47
C GLN A 24 -3.02 17.02 15.47
N ALA A 25 -1.89 16.87 14.78
CA ALA A 25 -0.85 17.89 14.68
C ALA A 25 -1.34 19.15 13.96
N ALA A 26 -2.30 19.02 13.05
CA ALA A 26 -2.95 20.13 12.37
C ALA A 26 -4.08 20.78 13.19
N GLY A 27 -4.40 20.28 14.39
CA GLY A 27 -5.53 20.75 15.19
C GLY A 27 -6.90 20.42 14.59
N LEU A 28 -6.95 19.48 13.66
CA LEU A 28 -8.17 19.02 13.00
C LEU A 28 -8.80 17.85 13.77
N PRO A 29 -10.12 17.63 13.63
CA PRO A 29 -10.77 16.45 14.18
C PRO A 29 -10.08 15.16 13.71
N GLY A 30 -9.97 14.19 14.61
CA GLY A 30 -9.40 12.88 14.30
C GLY A 30 -10.17 12.15 13.21
N ASP A 31 -9.48 11.23 12.56
CA ASP A 31 -10.03 10.32 11.57
C ASP A 31 -11.06 9.38 12.21
N GLY A 32 -12.24 9.27 11.57
CA GLY A 32 -13.24 8.25 11.88
C GLY A 32 -12.80 6.87 11.38
N PRO A 33 -13.70 5.86 11.32
CA PRO A 33 -13.39 4.57 10.74
C PRO A 33 -12.77 4.73 9.34
N PRO A 34 -11.70 3.98 9.01
CA PRO A 34 -11.04 4.13 7.72
C PRO A 34 -12.00 3.78 6.59
N ALA A 35 -12.14 4.71 5.63
CA ALA A 35 -13.00 4.52 4.47
C ALA A 35 -12.52 3.36 3.57
N LEU A 36 -11.22 3.04 3.61
CA LEU A 36 -10.61 1.96 2.87
C LEU A 36 -9.75 1.11 3.81
N ALA A 37 -10.11 -0.17 3.93
CA ALA A 37 -9.34 -1.17 4.63
C ALA A 37 -9.13 -2.36 3.69
N HIS A 38 -8.06 -2.30 2.89
CA HIS A 38 -7.72 -3.34 1.93
C HIS A 38 -6.23 -3.63 1.93
N PHE A 39 -5.86 -4.85 1.57
CA PHE A 39 -4.49 -5.27 1.38
C PHE A 39 -4.36 -6.11 0.12
N SER A 40 -3.13 -6.28 -0.36
CA SER A 40 -2.79 -7.28 -1.35
C SER A 40 -1.83 -8.28 -0.70
N PRO A 41 -2.03 -9.60 -0.86
CA PRO A 41 -1.14 -10.62 -0.30
C PRO A 41 0.24 -10.66 -0.97
N GLY A 42 0.48 -9.80 -1.96
CA GLY A 42 1.62 -9.87 -2.86
C GLY A 42 1.22 -10.51 -4.19
N VAL A 43 2.06 -10.30 -5.19
CA VAL A 43 1.92 -10.87 -6.52
C VAL A 43 3.18 -11.63 -6.85
N GLU A 44 3.05 -12.62 -7.72
CA GLU A 44 4.21 -13.28 -8.30
C GLU A 44 4.96 -12.30 -9.21
N VAL A 45 6.28 -12.30 -9.14
CA VAL A 45 7.13 -11.32 -9.82
C VAL A 45 8.21 -11.99 -10.64
N GLU A 46 8.38 -11.52 -11.87
CA GLU A 46 9.53 -11.83 -12.72
C GLU A 46 10.48 -10.64 -12.73
N ILE A 47 11.73 -10.85 -12.30
CA ILE A 47 12.77 -9.81 -12.20
C ILE A 47 13.80 -10.02 -13.30
N PHE A 48 14.03 -9.01 -14.13
CA PHE A 48 14.98 -9.06 -15.24
C PHE A 48 16.27 -8.28 -14.93
N PRO A 49 17.42 -8.72 -15.48
CA PRO A 49 18.72 -8.11 -15.21
C PRO A 49 18.78 -6.65 -15.67
N LEU A 50 19.66 -5.89 -15.02
CA LEU A 50 20.00 -4.54 -15.44
C LEU A 50 20.66 -4.57 -16.82
N ARG A 51 20.29 -3.61 -17.67
CA ARG A 51 21.00 -3.36 -18.93
C ARG A 51 21.97 -2.20 -18.73
N PRO A 52 23.18 -2.25 -19.33
CA PRO A 52 24.08 -1.11 -19.33
C PRO A 52 23.39 0.12 -19.92
N VAL A 53 23.63 1.29 -19.33
CA VAL A 53 23.25 2.57 -19.92
C VAL A 53 24.47 3.03 -20.73
N GLY A 54 24.32 3.09 -22.05
CA GLY A 54 25.34 3.62 -22.96
C GLY A 54 25.35 5.14 -22.98
#